data_AF-A0A6A5BJ86-F1
#
_entry.id   AF-A0A6A5BJ86-F1
#
_cell.length_a   1.000
_cell.length_b   1.000
_cell.length_c   1.000
_cell.angle_alpha   90.00
_cell.angle_beta   90.00
_cell.angle_gamma   90.00
#
_symmetry.space_group_name_H-M   'P 1'
#
loop_
_entity.id
_entity.type
_entity.pdbx_description
1 polymer ?
#
loop_
_entity_poly.entity_id
_entity_poly.type
_entity_poly.pdbx_seq_one_letter_code
_entity_poly.pdbx_strand_id
1 'polypeptide(L)'
;MLEYFQKGAPKEIVEDREFVLSVAKLNGLAVVGSDYSPFRNDRDIMLEAMKNNGYALNFASDELKNDADLVMEALKCHGFVLKYSDELLQQRMEHCYFGAYLGTP
;
A
#
# COMPACT_ATOMS: atom_id res chain seq x y z
N MET A 1 1.50 -2.47 -17.71
CA MET A 1 0.14 -1.89 -17.55
C MET A 1 0.12 -0.76 -16.51
N LEU A 2 0.79 -0.89 -15.36
CA LEU A 2 0.77 0.10 -14.27
C LEU A 2 1.46 1.44 -14.59
N GLU A 3 2.58 1.44 -15.32
CA GLU A 3 3.31 2.68 -15.68
C GLU A 3 2.62 3.55 -16.75
N TYR A 4 1.65 2.99 -17.48
CA TYR A 4 1.03 3.67 -18.62
C TYR A 4 -0.08 4.64 -18.20
N PHE A 5 -0.78 4.36 -17.09
CA PHE A 5 -1.90 5.19 -16.66
C PHE A 5 -1.45 6.63 -16.40
N GLN A 6 -0.35 6.79 -15.65
CA GLN A 6 0.14 8.12 -15.30
C GLN A 6 0.94 8.81 -16.41
N LYS A 7 1.57 8.06 -17.32
CA LYS A 7 2.26 8.64 -18.48
C LYS A 7 1.32 9.06 -19.61
N GLY A 8 0.11 8.50 -19.67
CA GLY A 8 -0.85 8.75 -20.75
C GLY A 8 -2.11 9.52 -20.33
N ALA A 9 -2.47 9.53 -19.04
CA ALA A 9 -3.63 10.26 -18.56
C ALA A 9 -3.34 11.77 -18.41
N PRO A 10 -4.30 12.65 -18.72
CA PRO A 10 -4.21 14.07 -18.43
C PRO A 10 -3.96 14.32 -16.94
N LYS A 11 -3.20 15.38 -16.64
CA LYS A 11 -2.83 15.75 -15.27
C LYS A 11 -4.05 15.94 -14.37
N GLU A 12 -5.12 16.49 -14.94
CA GLU A 12 -6.38 16.76 -14.26
C GLU A 12 -7.05 15.48 -13.73
N ILE A 13 -6.92 14.36 -14.45
CA ILE A 13 -7.52 13.08 -14.06
C ILE A 13 -6.70 12.39 -12.96
N VAL A 14 -5.37 12.50 -13.00
CA VAL A 14 -4.50 11.90 -11.98
C VAL A 14 -4.45 12.71 -10.69
N GLU A 15 -4.94 13.95 -10.70
CA GLU A 15 -5.11 14.81 -9.51
C GLU A 15 -6.57 14.84 -8.99
N ASP A 16 -7.51 14.22 -9.70
CA ASP A 16 -8.89 14.06 -9.21
C ASP A 16 -8.94 12.96 -8.15
N ARG A 17 -9.13 13.39 -6.90
CA ARG A 17 -9.18 12.49 -5.74
C ARG A 17 -10.22 11.38 -5.86
N GLU A 18 -11.44 11.70 -6.31
CA GLU A 18 -12.54 10.73 -6.35
C GLU A 18 -12.31 9.69 -7.44
N PHE A 19 -11.83 10.15 -8.60
CA PHE A 19 -11.39 9.24 -9.65
C PHE A 19 -10.25 8.34 -9.15
N VAL A 20 -9.23 8.91 -8.53
CA VAL A 20 -8.08 8.18 -8.01
C VAL A 20 -8.47 7.17 -6.93
N LEU A 21 -9.38 7.53 -6.02
CA LEU A 21 -9.93 6.62 -5.03
C LEU A 21 -10.68 5.45 -5.69
N SER A 22 -11.45 5.72 -6.75
CA SER A 22 -12.13 4.65 -7.50
C SER A 22 -11.14 3.68 -8.14
N VAL A 23 -10.01 4.17 -8.66
CA VAL A 23 -8.95 3.34 -9.24
C VAL A 23 -8.19 2.58 -8.15
N ALA A 24 -7.91 3.18 -7.00
CA ALA A 24 -7.24 2.51 -5.87
C ALA A 24 -8.04 1.29 -5.38
N LYS A 25 -9.37 1.40 -5.37
CA LYS A 25 -10.28 0.29 -5.05
C LYS A 25 -10.21 -0.86 -6.06
N LEU A 26 -9.97 -0.56 -7.34
CA LEU A 26 -9.88 -1.56 -8.41
C LEU A 26 -8.48 -2.17 -8.54
N ASN A 27 -7.43 -1.37 -8.35
CA ASN A 27 -6.03 -1.79 -8.45
C ASN A 27 -5.13 -0.81 -7.68
N GLY A 28 -4.80 -1.15 -6.45
CA GLY A 28 -4.05 -0.29 -5.53
C GLY A 28 -2.72 0.25 -6.06
N LEU A 29 -1.97 -0.55 -6.83
CA LEU A 29 -0.66 -0.14 -7.34
C LEU A 29 -0.73 0.87 -8.49
N ALA A 30 -1.85 0.96 -9.20
CA ALA A 30 -1.99 1.86 -10.35
C ALA A 30 -1.93 3.34 -9.95
N VAL A 31 -2.22 3.63 -8.68
CA VAL A 31 -2.30 4.99 -8.13
C VAL A 31 -1.03 5.41 -7.40
N VAL A 32 -0.42 4.48 -6.64
CA VAL A 32 0.64 4.81 -5.68
C VAL A 32 2.04 4.53 -6.20
N GLY A 33 2.17 3.75 -7.28
CA GLY A 33 3.44 3.24 -7.79
C GLY A 33 4.40 4.28 -8.40
N SER A 34 4.16 5.58 -8.26
CA SER A 34 5.05 6.61 -8.79
C SER A 34 5.51 7.60 -7.74
N ASP A 35 6.66 8.21 -8.04
CA ASP A 35 7.27 9.31 -7.30
C ASP A 35 6.46 10.59 -7.25
N TYR A 36 5.33 10.64 -7.97
CA TYR A 36 4.55 11.85 -8.19
C TYR A 36 3.06 11.72 -7.84
N SER A 37 2.66 10.73 -7.03
CA SER A 37 1.28 10.70 -6.51
C SER A 37 1.12 11.76 -5.42
N PRO A 38 0.22 12.76 -5.58
CA PRO A 38 -0.06 13.74 -4.52
C PRO A 38 -0.80 13.09 -3.32
N PHE A 39 -1.26 11.85 -3.47
CA PHE A 39 -2.09 11.14 -2.51
C PHE A 39 -1.32 10.19 -1.59
N ARG A 40 0.01 10.29 -1.53
CA ARG A 40 0.85 9.49 -0.60
C ARG A 40 0.52 9.72 0.88
N ASN A 41 -0.06 10.88 1.20
CA ASN A 41 -0.56 11.25 2.53
C ASN A 41 -2.08 11.03 2.68
N ASP A 42 -2.79 10.68 1.61
CA ASP A 42 -4.24 10.47 1.68
C ASP A 42 -4.50 9.08 2.24
N ARG A 43 -4.89 9.05 3.52
CA ARG A 43 -5.09 7.82 4.27
C ARG A 43 -6.10 6.88 3.60
N ASP A 44 -7.18 7.40 3.02
CA ASP A 44 -8.23 6.56 2.43
C ASP A 44 -7.75 5.91 1.13
N ILE A 45 -7.10 6.69 0.27
CA ILE A 45 -6.53 6.19 -0.99
C ILE A 45 -5.45 5.15 -0.69
N MET A 46 -4.58 5.42 0.28
CA MET A 46 -3.53 4.50 0.68
C MET A 46 -4.08 3.22 1.32
N LEU A 47 -5.13 3.32 2.14
CA LEU A 47 -5.81 2.16 2.70
C LEU A 47 -6.39 1.26 1.61
N GLU A 48 -7.17 1.81 0.68
CA GLU A 48 -7.76 1.03 -0.42
C GLU A 48 -6.68 0.44 -1.33
N ALA A 49 -5.56 1.14 -1.50
CA ALA A 49 -4.42 0.61 -2.22
C ALA A 49 -3.77 -0.58 -1.49
N MET A 50 -3.57 -0.49 -0.17
CA MET A 50 -2.98 -1.53 0.66
C MET A 50 -3.86 -2.77 0.80
N LYS A 51 -5.19 -2.61 0.87
CA LYS A 51 -6.16 -3.72 0.86
C LYS A 51 -6.06 -4.54 -0.42
N ASN A 52 -5.72 -3.92 -1.54
CA ASN A 52 -5.52 -4.61 -2.83
C ASN A 52 -4.09 -5.11 -3.01
N ASN A 53 -3.10 -4.39 -2.48
CA ASN A 53 -1.69 -4.77 -2.56
C ASN A 53 -0.88 -4.13 -1.43
N GLY A 54 -0.42 -4.96 -0.48
CA GLY A 54 0.38 -4.47 0.65
C GLY A 54 1.69 -3.75 0.27
N TYR A 55 2.20 -3.94 -0.95
CA TYR A 55 3.36 -3.19 -1.46
C TYR A 55 3.11 -1.67 -1.55
N ALA A 56 1.84 -1.24 -1.59
CA ALA A 56 1.44 0.16 -1.57
C ALA A 56 2.03 0.93 -0.38
N LEU A 57 2.24 0.28 0.76
CA LEU A 57 2.86 0.88 1.96
C LEU A 57 4.22 1.53 1.67
N ASN A 58 5.00 0.99 0.74
CA ASN A 58 6.32 1.56 0.40
C ASN A 58 6.22 2.97 -0.20
N PHE A 59 5.08 3.31 -0.81
CA PHE A 59 4.84 4.60 -1.45
C PHE A 59 4.11 5.60 -0.55
N ALA A 60 3.52 5.14 0.56
CA ALA A 60 2.93 6.03 1.55
C ALA A 60 3.99 7.00 2.10
N SER A 61 3.51 8.11 2.63
CA SER A 61 4.35 9.01 3.40
C SER A 61 4.90 8.35 4.66
N ASP A 62 5.91 8.97 5.25
CA ASP A 62 6.51 8.47 6.49
C ASP A 62 5.51 8.47 7.65
N GLU A 63 4.54 9.40 7.66
CA GLU A 63 3.45 9.41 8.65
C GLU A 63 2.57 8.16 8.52
N LEU A 64 2.07 7.87 7.31
CA LEU A 64 1.22 6.71 7.07
C LEU A 64 1.96 5.37 7.15
N LYS A 65 3.27 5.36 6.91
CA LYS A 65 4.12 4.17 7.12
C LYS A 65 4.22 3.78 8.60
N ASN A 66 4.00 4.73 9.50
CA ASN A 66 3.99 4.51 10.95
C ASN A 66 2.57 4.36 11.52
N ASP A 67 1.52 4.45 10.68
CA ASP A 67 0.14 4.14 11.08
C ASP A 67 -0.01 2.62 11.21
N ALA A 68 -0.11 2.15 12.45
CA ALA A 68 -0.20 0.73 12.77
C ALA A 68 -1.38 0.04 12.08
N ASP A 69 -2.52 0.72 11.92
CA ASP A 69 -3.70 0.14 11.27
C ASP A 69 -3.44 -0.08 9.78
N LEU A 70 -2.83 0.91 9.10
CA LEU A 70 -2.48 0.79 7.69
C LEU A 70 -1.43 -0.29 7.45
N VAL A 71 -0.40 -0.33 8.30
CA VAL A 71 0.63 -1.37 8.22
C VAL A 71 -0.01 -2.75 8.36
N MET A 72 -0.92 -2.93 9.31
CA MET A 72 -1.63 -4.20 9.49
C MET A 72 -2.46 -4.60 8.26
N GLU A 73 -3.15 -3.66 7.62
CA GLU A 73 -3.88 -3.93 6.38
C GLU A 73 -2.95 -4.34 5.24
N ALA A 74 -1.80 -3.68 5.10
CA ALA A 74 -0.79 -4.06 4.12
C ALA A 74 -0.21 -5.46 4.39
N LEU A 75 0.02 -5.83 5.65
CA LEU A 75 0.53 -7.14 6.04
C LEU A 75 -0.43 -8.28 5.68
N LYS A 76 -1.75 -8.06 5.87
CA LYS A 76 -2.80 -9.03 5.51
C LYS A 76 -2.80 -9.32 4.01
N CYS A 77 -2.56 -8.32 3.17
CA CYS A 77 -2.70 -8.42 1.73
C CYS A 77 -1.41 -8.86 1.01
N HIS A 78 -0.94 -10.10 1.29
CA HIS A 78 0.22 -10.75 0.66
C HIS A 78 1.43 -9.82 0.42
N GLY A 79 1.58 -8.79 1.26
CA GLY A 79 2.41 -7.64 0.95
C GLY A 79 3.87 -8.05 1.03
N PHE A 80 4.60 -7.92 -0.08
CA PHE A 80 6.05 -7.88 -0.05
C PHE A 80 6.48 -6.53 0.55
N VAL A 81 6.22 -6.31 1.84
CA VAL A 81 6.82 -5.19 2.56
C VAL A 81 8.33 -5.48 2.58
N LEU A 82 9.12 -4.64 1.91
CA LEU A 82 10.54 -4.94 1.62
C LEU A 82 11.43 -4.86 2.86
N LYS A 83 10.94 -4.22 3.93
CA LYS A 83 11.62 -4.11 5.22
C LYS A 83 10.64 -4.39 6.34
N TYR A 84 10.95 -5.41 7.14
CA TYR A 84 10.28 -5.66 8.41
C TYR A 84 11.18 -5.20 9.56
N SER A 85 10.60 -4.58 10.58
CA SER A 85 11.15 -4.73 11.93
C SER A 85 10.76 -6.10 12.48
N ASP A 86 11.43 -6.55 13.55
CA ASP A 86 11.10 -7.83 14.19
C ASP A 86 9.65 -7.85 14.69
N GLU A 87 9.14 -6.71 15.19
CA GLU A 87 7.75 -6.57 15.61
C GLU A 87 6.77 -6.73 14.44
N LEU A 88 7.06 -6.13 13.28
CA LEU A 88 6.20 -6.25 12.09
C LEU A 88 6.21 -7.66 11.52
N LEU A 89 7.35 -8.35 11.57
CA LEU A 89 7.42 -9.76 11.19
C LEU A 89 6.56 -10.61 12.13
N GLN A 90 6.68 -10.40 13.44
CA GLN A 90 5.88 -11.12 14.42
C GLN A 90 4.38 -10.89 14.22
N GLN A 91 3.96 -9.63 14.07
CA GLN A 91 2.57 -9.29 13.78
C GLN A 91 2.08 -9.94 12.48
N ARG A 92 2.90 -9.95 11.42
CA ARG A 92 2.55 -10.63 10.18
C ARG A 92 2.35 -12.13 10.40
N MET A 93 3.24 -12.79 11.15
CA MET A 93 3.11 -14.22 11.44
C MET A 93 1.86 -14.53 12.25
N GLU A 94 1.60 -13.76 13.31
CA GLU A 94 0.42 -13.90 14.16
C GLU A 94 -0.88 -13.71 13.35
N HIS A 95 -0.98 -12.62 12.59
CA HIS A 95 -2.24 -12.23 11.96
C HIS A 95 -2.50 -12.86 10.59
N CYS A 96 -1.45 -13.18 9.81
CA CYS A 96 -1.60 -13.69 8.45
C CYS A 96 -1.35 -15.21 8.34
N TYR A 97 -0.59 -15.76 9.28
CA TYR A 97 -0.18 -17.16 9.28
C TYR A 97 -0.54 -17.89 10.59
N PHE A 98 -1.46 -17.35 11.38
CA PHE A 98 -1.95 -17.94 12.64
C PHE A 98 -0.83 -18.27 13.65
N GLY A 99 0.20 -17.42 13.70
CA GLY A 99 1.37 -17.61 14.55
C GLY A 99 2.32 -18.71 14.07
N ALA A 100 2.22 -19.15 12.81
CA ALA A 100 3.14 -20.14 12.24
C ALA A 100 4.56 -19.55 12.14
N TYR A 101 5.36 -19.69 13.19
CA TYR A 101 6.75 -19.26 13.20
C TYR A 101 7.61 -20.26 12.41
N LEU A 102 7.97 -19.92 11.17
CA LEU A 102 9.05 -20.60 10.47
C LEU A 102 10.33 -20.15 11.18
N GLY A 103 10.81 -20.98 12.11
CA GLY A 103 12.01 -20.70 12.90
C GLY A 103 13.15 -20.15 12.03
N THR A 104 13.92 -19.22 12.57
CA THR A 104 15.14 -18.72 11.92
C THR A 104 16.10 -19.89 11.66
N PRO A 105 16.78 -19.96 10.50
CA PRO A 105 17.91 -20.89 10.33
C PRO A 105 19.03 -20.61 11.33
#